data_AF-A0A1F9YWV6-F1
#
_entry.id   AF-A0A1F9YWV6-F1
#
_cell.length_a   1.000
_cell.length_b   1.000
_cell.length_c   1.000
_cell.angle_alpha   90.00
_cell.angle_beta   90.00
_cell.angle_gamma   90.00
#
_symmetry.space_group_name_H-M   'P 1'
#
loop_
_entity.id
_entity.type
_entity.pdbx_description
1 polymer ?
#
loop_
_entity_poly.entity_id
_entity_poly.type
_entity_poly.pdbx_seq_one_letter_code
_entity_poly.pdbx_strand_id
1 'polypeptide(L)'
;EELLKLIDQYNNDPKFDGILVQLPLPKHISEEKVLIRIDPSKDVDGFHPINVGKLVVGADSYKPCTPHGVQELLMRSGNDPAGKHVVVLGRSNIVGKPVACILVQKAKGADATVTICHSRTKNLSEITRQADILIAAIGSPSFVKADMVKDGVVVIDVGVNRINDPTAKGGCRLVGDVDFEAVKEKAKAITPVPGGVGPMTITMLMKNTVHAAKIHHGCEE
;
A
#
# COMPACT_ATOMS: atom_id res chain seq x y z
N GLU A 1 16.28 19.79 -11.03
CA GLU A 1 15.69 21.13 -10.85
C GLU A 1 14.45 21.34 -11.70
N GLU A 2 14.48 20.97 -12.98
CA GLU A 2 13.33 21.08 -13.90
C GLU A 2 12.06 20.42 -13.35
N LEU A 3 12.15 19.19 -12.84
CA LEU A 3 11.02 18.49 -12.23
C LEU A 3 10.42 19.27 -11.03
N LEU A 4 11.26 19.90 -10.20
CA LEU A 4 10.78 20.66 -9.05
C LEU A 4 10.03 21.92 -9.50
N LYS A 5 10.52 22.60 -10.54
CA LYS A 5 9.82 23.75 -11.14
C LYS A 5 8.47 23.35 -11.74
N LEU A 6 8.38 22.18 -12.35
CA LEU A 6 7.12 21.66 -12.88
C LEU A 6 6.11 21.37 -11.76
N ILE A 7 6.57 20.79 -10.65
CA ILE A 7 5.73 20.59 -9.45
C ILE A 7 5.27 21.94 -8.90
N ASP A 8 6.16 22.95 -8.83
CA ASP A 8 5.78 24.30 -8.39
C ASP A 8 4.69 24.90 -9.28
N GLN A 9 4.76 24.69 -10.60
CA GLN A 9 3.71 25.15 -11.51
C GLN A 9 2.36 24.49 -11.20
N TYR A 10 2.33 23.17 -11.01
CA TYR A 10 1.08 22.45 -10.70
C TYR A 10 0.55 22.72 -9.28
N ASN A 11 1.43 22.97 -8.32
CA ASN A 11 1.03 23.41 -6.99
C ASN A 11 0.24 24.72 -7.07
N ASN A 12 0.72 25.68 -7.86
CA ASN A 12 0.12 27.01 -7.96
C ASN A 12 -1.05 27.12 -8.94
N ASP A 13 -1.29 26.10 -9.77
CA ASP A 13 -2.37 26.12 -10.76
C ASP A 13 -3.67 25.54 -10.16
N PRO A 14 -4.74 26.34 -9.98
CA PRO A 14 -6.01 25.89 -9.40
C PRO A 14 -6.78 24.91 -10.29
N LYS A 15 -6.35 24.70 -11.54
CA LYS A 15 -6.91 23.69 -12.43
C LYS A 15 -6.58 22.25 -11.98
N PHE A 16 -5.50 22.07 -11.22
CA PHE A 16 -5.05 20.75 -10.79
C PHE A 16 -5.29 20.55 -9.30
N ASP A 17 -6.12 19.57 -8.96
CA ASP A 17 -6.45 19.22 -7.57
C ASP A 17 -5.55 18.14 -6.98
N GLY A 18 -4.85 17.39 -7.82
CA GLY A 18 -4.01 16.28 -7.41
C GLY A 18 -2.75 16.16 -8.24
N ILE A 19 -1.64 15.87 -7.57
CA ILE A 19 -0.33 15.62 -8.18
C ILE A 19 0.12 14.23 -7.76
N LEU A 20 0.46 13.41 -8.75
CA LEU A 20 1.13 12.14 -8.56
C LEU A 20 2.47 12.16 -9.29
N VAL A 21 3.51 11.69 -8.63
CA VAL A 21 4.82 11.44 -9.26
C VAL A 21 5.07 9.94 -9.25
N GLN A 22 5.18 9.37 -10.45
CA GLN A 22 5.45 7.94 -10.61
C GLN A 22 6.86 7.59 -10.12
N LEU A 23 6.95 6.64 -9.19
CA LEU A 23 8.20 6.08 -8.67
C LEU A 23 8.51 4.71 -9.33
N PRO A 24 9.78 4.26 -9.34
CA PRO A 24 10.98 4.97 -8.88
C PRO A 24 11.43 6.06 -9.86
N LEU A 25 12.10 7.10 -9.35
CA LEU A 25 12.68 8.13 -10.19
C LEU A 25 14.07 7.72 -10.69
N PRO A 26 14.57 8.34 -11.79
CA PRO A 26 15.97 8.21 -12.19
C PRO A 26 16.93 8.48 -11.03
N LYS A 27 18.02 7.70 -10.91
CA LYS A 27 18.93 7.70 -9.75
C LYS A 27 19.50 9.08 -9.36
N HIS A 28 19.58 10.01 -10.30
CA HIS A 28 20.11 11.36 -10.06
C HIS A 28 19.06 12.32 -9.48
N ILE A 29 17.80 11.91 -9.38
CA ILE A 29 16.69 12.69 -8.83
C ILE A 29 16.38 12.17 -7.43
N SER A 30 16.33 13.09 -6.47
CA SER A 30 15.93 12.77 -5.10
C SER A 30 14.41 12.65 -5.00
N GLU A 31 13.92 11.43 -4.75
CA GLU A 31 12.50 11.16 -4.48
C GLU A 31 12.00 11.97 -3.28
N GLU A 32 12.79 12.06 -2.21
CA GLU A 32 12.46 12.84 -1.02
C GLU A 32 12.20 14.31 -1.34
N LYS A 33 13.10 14.97 -2.09
CA LYS A 33 12.92 16.37 -2.49
C LYS A 33 11.70 16.58 -3.37
N VAL A 34 11.37 15.60 -4.20
CA VAL A 34 10.21 15.63 -5.08
C VAL A 34 8.92 15.47 -4.27
N LEU A 35 8.84 14.49 -3.39
CA LEU A 35 7.66 14.23 -2.56
C LEU A 35 7.37 15.39 -1.60
N ILE A 36 8.39 15.99 -0.97
CA ILE A 36 8.23 17.15 -0.08
C ILE A 36 7.85 18.42 -0.86
N ARG A 37 8.11 18.46 -2.17
CA ARG A 37 7.77 19.65 -2.96
C ARG A 37 6.28 19.74 -3.31
N ILE A 38 5.59 18.61 -3.35
CA ILE A 38 4.15 18.58 -3.64
C ILE A 38 3.41 19.26 -2.49
N ASP A 39 2.47 20.17 -2.80
CA ASP A 39 1.62 20.76 -1.78
C ASP A 39 0.83 19.64 -1.05
N PRO A 40 0.85 19.58 0.29
CA PRO A 40 0.12 18.55 1.04
C PRO A 40 -1.38 18.44 0.68
N SER A 41 -2.01 19.55 0.28
CA SER A 41 -3.42 19.61 -0.17
C SER A 41 -3.65 18.96 -1.54
N LYS A 42 -2.60 18.81 -2.35
CA LYS A 42 -2.62 18.17 -3.68
C LYS A 42 -1.89 16.82 -3.72
N ASP A 43 -1.35 16.35 -2.60
CA ASP A 43 -0.68 15.05 -2.48
C ASP A 43 -1.71 13.90 -2.40
N VAL A 44 -2.33 13.62 -3.55
CA VAL A 44 -3.37 12.59 -3.69
C VAL A 44 -2.82 11.18 -3.60
N ASP A 45 -1.50 10.99 -3.66
CA ASP A 45 -0.84 9.71 -3.41
C ASP A 45 -0.49 9.49 -1.92
N GLY A 46 -0.59 10.54 -1.10
CA GLY A 46 -0.54 10.49 0.37
C GLY A 46 0.86 10.31 0.97
N PHE A 47 1.92 10.53 0.21
CA PHE A 47 3.30 10.29 0.64
C PHE A 47 4.02 11.52 1.22
N HIS A 48 3.39 12.70 1.15
CA HIS A 48 3.95 13.90 1.75
C HIS A 48 4.07 13.71 3.28
N PRO A 49 5.22 14.03 3.91
CA PRO A 49 5.42 13.81 5.34
C PRO A 49 4.36 14.42 6.25
N ILE A 50 3.75 15.55 5.86
CA ILE A 50 2.61 16.15 6.57
C ILE A 50 1.39 15.21 6.56
N ASN A 51 1.02 14.63 5.42
CA ASN A 51 -0.10 13.69 5.33
C ASN A 51 0.21 12.38 6.06
N VAL A 52 1.45 11.89 5.98
CA VAL A 52 1.90 10.73 6.76
C VAL A 52 1.87 11.03 8.26
N GLY A 53 2.31 12.21 8.69
CA GLY A 53 2.27 12.63 10.09
C GLY A 53 0.84 12.71 10.63
N LYS A 54 -0.08 13.29 9.85
CA LYS A 54 -1.52 13.32 10.15
C LYS A 54 -2.10 11.91 10.26
N LEU A 55 -1.77 11.02 9.32
CA LEU A 55 -2.17 9.61 9.36
C LEU A 55 -1.69 8.91 10.65
N VAL A 56 -0.44 9.16 11.07
CA VAL A 56 0.12 8.54 12.28
C VAL A 56 -0.66 8.96 13.53
N VAL A 57 -1.02 10.24 13.65
CA VAL A 57 -1.79 10.74 14.79
C VAL A 57 -3.30 10.51 14.67
N GLY A 58 -3.77 9.88 13.58
CA GLY A 58 -5.18 9.60 13.34
C GLY A 58 -6.00 10.84 12.92
N ALA A 59 -5.36 11.89 12.42
CA ALA A 59 -6.02 13.06 11.86
C ALA A 59 -6.39 12.86 10.38
N ASP A 60 -7.36 13.64 9.90
CA ASP A 60 -7.77 13.58 8.49
C ASP A 60 -6.63 13.98 7.54
N SER A 61 -6.39 13.12 6.56
CA SER A 61 -5.37 13.28 5.54
C SER A 61 -5.67 12.43 4.32
N TYR A 62 -4.99 12.73 3.20
CA TYR A 62 -4.92 11.78 2.11
C TYR A 62 -4.14 10.55 2.58
N LYS A 63 -4.84 9.40 2.61
CA LYS A 63 -4.22 8.12 2.94
C LYS A 63 -3.43 7.63 1.73
N PRO A 64 -2.23 7.07 1.94
CA PRO A 64 -1.49 6.39 0.87
C PRO A 64 -2.33 5.38 0.09
N CYS A 65 -2.32 5.49 -1.24
CA CYS A 65 -3.27 4.79 -2.10
C CYS A 65 -3.24 3.26 -1.93
N THR A 66 -2.05 2.66 -1.97
CA THR A 66 -1.89 1.20 -1.82
C THR A 66 -2.30 0.72 -0.43
N PRO A 67 -1.82 1.31 0.68
CA PRO A 67 -2.30 1.02 2.03
C PRO A 67 -3.81 1.19 2.24
N HIS A 68 -4.41 2.25 1.69
CA HIS A 68 -5.86 2.47 1.75
C HIS A 68 -6.61 1.41 0.92
N GLY A 69 -6.04 1.00 -0.22
CA GLY A 69 -6.58 -0.08 -1.05
C GLY A 69 -6.59 -1.42 -0.31
N VAL A 70 -5.56 -1.71 0.47
CA VAL A 70 -5.49 -2.90 1.34
C VAL A 70 -6.61 -2.85 2.40
N GLN A 71 -6.79 -1.71 3.08
CA GLN A 71 -7.90 -1.51 4.03
C GLN A 71 -9.27 -1.75 3.38
N GLU A 72 -9.51 -1.18 2.19
CA GLU A 72 -10.77 -1.35 1.46
C GLU A 72 -10.98 -2.79 1.00
N LEU A 73 -9.94 -3.51 0.56
CA LEU A 73 -10.03 -4.93 0.19
C LEU A 73 -10.45 -5.78 1.37
N LEU A 74 -9.83 -5.57 2.54
CA LEU A 74 -10.19 -6.29 3.77
C LEU A 74 -11.66 -6.06 4.11
N MET A 75 -12.10 -4.80 4.11
CA MET A 75 -13.48 -4.45 4.45
C MET A 75 -14.50 -5.00 3.45
N ARG A 76 -14.26 -4.81 2.15
CA ARG A 76 -15.21 -5.20 1.10
C ARG A 76 -15.28 -6.70 0.86
N SER A 77 -14.24 -7.43 1.25
CA SER A 77 -14.22 -8.90 1.20
C SER A 77 -14.76 -9.57 2.48
N GLY A 78 -15.25 -8.80 3.46
CA GLY A 78 -15.76 -9.34 4.72
C GLY A 78 -14.67 -9.86 5.67
N ASN A 79 -13.44 -9.34 5.53
CA ASN A 79 -12.28 -9.70 6.34
C ASN A 79 -11.83 -8.53 7.22
N ASP A 80 -12.77 -7.91 7.94
CA ASP A 80 -12.52 -6.81 8.86
C ASP A 80 -11.31 -7.10 9.77
N PRO A 81 -10.31 -6.20 9.85
CA PRO A 81 -9.13 -6.37 10.68
C PRO A 81 -9.35 -6.13 12.18
N ALA A 82 -10.51 -5.62 12.61
CA ALA A 82 -10.78 -5.31 14.01
C ALA A 82 -10.56 -6.52 14.95
N GLY A 83 -9.75 -6.33 15.98
CA GLY A 83 -9.39 -7.35 16.98
C GLY A 83 -8.45 -8.45 16.49
N LYS A 84 -8.02 -8.44 15.22
CA LYS A 84 -7.16 -9.47 14.64
C LYS A 84 -5.68 -9.15 14.79
N HIS A 85 -4.85 -10.19 14.75
CA HIS A 85 -3.40 -10.05 14.61
C HIS A 85 -3.03 -9.92 13.14
N VAL A 86 -2.64 -8.71 12.74
CA VAL A 86 -2.12 -8.40 11.40
C VAL A 86 -0.60 -8.43 11.44
N VAL A 87 0.01 -9.22 10.56
CA VAL A 87 1.46 -9.19 10.31
C VAL A 87 1.73 -8.51 8.97
N VAL A 88 2.53 -7.44 8.99
CA VAL A 88 2.97 -6.74 7.79
C VAL A 88 4.41 -7.14 7.50
N LEU A 89 4.65 -7.86 6.41
CA LEU A 89 5.98 -8.14 5.90
C LEU A 89 6.44 -6.98 5.01
N GLY A 90 7.34 -6.16 5.54
CA GLY A 90 7.84 -4.98 4.84
C GLY A 90 7.62 -3.70 5.64
N ARG A 91 8.59 -2.78 5.55
CA ARG A 91 8.59 -1.50 6.28
C ARG A 91 8.93 -0.31 5.38
N SER A 92 8.57 -0.41 4.10
CA SER A 92 8.73 0.69 3.16
C SER A 92 7.90 1.90 3.60
N ASN A 93 8.33 3.10 3.20
CA ASN A 93 7.60 4.33 3.50
C ASN A 93 6.28 4.43 2.70
N ILE A 94 6.17 3.70 1.59
CA ILE A 94 5.02 3.78 0.67
C ILE A 94 3.94 2.71 0.91
N VAL A 95 4.28 1.60 1.59
CA VAL A 95 3.31 0.52 1.84
C VAL A 95 3.36 0.04 3.28
N GLY A 96 4.49 -0.53 3.70
CA GLY A 96 4.57 -1.28 4.96
C GLY A 96 4.29 -0.46 6.21
N LYS A 97 4.92 0.72 6.35
CA LYS A 97 4.65 1.59 7.50
C LYS A 97 3.24 2.18 7.46
N PRO A 98 2.77 2.78 6.34
CA PRO A 98 1.45 3.40 6.38
C PRO A 98 0.30 2.40 6.51
N VAL A 99 0.39 1.18 5.96
CA VAL A 99 -0.67 0.18 6.15
C VAL A 99 -0.75 -0.25 7.62
N ALA A 100 0.39 -0.38 8.30
CA ALA A 100 0.41 -0.63 9.74
C ALA A 100 -0.22 0.53 10.52
N CYS A 101 0.13 1.78 10.17
CA CYS A 101 -0.46 2.97 10.79
C CYS A 101 -1.96 3.10 10.53
N ILE A 102 -2.47 2.70 9.37
CA ILE A 102 -3.91 2.69 9.07
C ILE A 102 -4.62 1.64 9.96
N LEU A 103 -4.08 0.43 10.02
CA LEU A 103 -4.75 -0.71 10.63
C LEU A 103 -4.72 -0.69 12.17
N VAL A 104 -3.79 0.04 12.78
CA VAL A 104 -3.72 0.22 14.24
C VAL A 104 -4.65 1.31 14.78
N GLN A 105 -5.24 2.14 13.91
CA GLN A 105 -6.13 3.21 14.35
C GLN A 105 -7.38 2.67 15.05
N LYS A 106 -7.89 3.43 16.03
CA LYS A 106 -9.19 3.17 16.66
C LYS A 106 -10.32 3.65 15.74
N ALA A 107 -10.55 2.92 14.64
CA ALA A 107 -11.52 3.28 13.61
C ALA A 107 -12.08 2.05 12.89
N LYS A 108 -13.19 2.24 12.15
CA LYS A 108 -13.78 1.19 11.31
C LYS A 108 -12.79 0.74 10.22
N GLY A 109 -12.66 -0.56 10.03
CA GLY A 109 -11.69 -1.16 9.11
C GLY A 109 -10.24 -1.00 9.54
N ALA A 110 -10.02 -0.82 10.84
CA ALA A 110 -8.73 -0.79 11.51
C ALA A 110 -8.86 -1.58 12.83
N ASP A 111 -8.38 -1.03 13.95
CA ASP A 111 -8.47 -1.63 15.29
C ASP A 111 -7.81 -3.02 15.42
N ALA A 112 -6.71 -3.23 14.68
CA ALA A 112 -5.93 -4.46 14.69
C ALA A 112 -4.73 -4.38 15.64
N THR A 113 -4.31 -5.55 16.15
CA THR A 113 -2.96 -5.71 16.70
C THR A 113 -1.99 -5.90 15.53
N VAL A 114 -1.05 -4.98 15.34
CA VAL A 114 -0.15 -4.99 14.17
C VAL A 114 1.29 -5.33 14.55
N THR A 115 1.91 -6.27 13.84
CA THR A 115 3.35 -6.57 13.91
C THR A 115 4.01 -6.29 12.57
N ILE A 116 5.07 -5.47 12.56
CA ILE A 116 5.85 -5.17 11.35
C ILE A 116 7.11 -6.02 11.33
N CYS A 117 7.25 -6.84 10.30
CA CYS A 117 8.42 -7.67 10.04
C CYS A 117 9.27 -7.09 8.90
N HIS A 118 10.57 -7.41 8.90
CA HIS A 118 11.52 -6.93 7.89
C HIS A 118 12.74 -7.84 7.79
N SER A 119 13.70 -7.49 6.94
CA SER A 119 14.94 -8.24 6.67
C SER A 119 15.85 -8.53 7.86
N ARG A 120 15.55 -8.01 9.06
CA ARG A 120 16.30 -8.27 10.30
C ARG A 120 15.46 -8.93 11.38
N THR A 121 14.20 -9.25 11.09
CA THR A 121 13.32 -9.97 12.00
C THR A 121 13.83 -11.40 12.15
N LYS A 122 14.08 -11.80 13.39
CA LYS A 122 14.40 -13.20 13.74
C LYS A 122 13.10 -14.01 13.80
N ASN A 123 13.19 -15.31 13.55
CA ASN A 123 12.06 -16.25 13.58
C ASN A 123 10.87 -15.80 12.71
N LEU A 124 11.16 -15.28 11.52
CA LEU A 124 10.15 -14.67 10.65
C LEU A 124 8.94 -15.59 10.42
N SER A 125 9.17 -16.86 10.09
CA SER A 125 8.10 -17.84 9.85
C SER A 125 7.25 -18.13 11.09
N GLU A 126 7.82 -18.03 12.30
CA GLU A 126 7.06 -18.18 13.55
C GLU A 126 6.08 -17.02 13.73
N ILE A 127 6.54 -15.79 13.48
CA ILE A 127 5.70 -14.59 13.60
C ILE A 127 4.61 -14.58 12.53
N THR A 128 4.94 -14.87 11.28
CA THR A 128 3.95 -14.88 10.19
C THR A 128 2.89 -15.97 10.36
N ARG A 129 3.23 -17.11 11.00
CA ARG A 129 2.26 -18.16 11.32
C ARG A 129 1.22 -17.74 12.35
N GLN A 130 1.48 -16.71 13.16
CA GLN A 130 0.50 -16.21 14.14
C GLN A 130 -0.60 -15.36 13.48
N ALA A 131 -0.30 -14.77 12.32
CA ALA A 131 -1.15 -13.81 11.64
C ALA A 131 -2.54 -14.36 11.30
N ASP A 132 -3.59 -13.65 11.73
CA ASP A 132 -4.93 -13.80 11.15
C ASP A 132 -4.98 -13.19 9.74
N ILE A 133 -4.25 -12.08 9.56
CA ILE A 133 -4.09 -11.38 8.30
C ILE A 133 -2.60 -11.16 8.03
N LEU A 134 -2.11 -11.65 6.91
CA LEU A 134 -0.73 -11.44 6.44
C LEU A 134 -0.74 -10.46 5.27
N ILE A 135 -0.01 -9.35 5.39
CA ILE A 135 0.22 -8.39 4.30
C ILE A 135 1.66 -8.55 3.82
N ALA A 136 1.85 -9.03 2.58
CA ALA A 136 3.16 -9.23 1.98
C ALA A 136 3.53 -8.03 1.08
N ALA A 137 4.56 -7.27 1.46
CA ALA A 137 4.99 -6.05 0.79
C ALA A 137 6.52 -5.86 0.83
N ILE A 138 7.25 -6.91 0.46
CA ILE A 138 8.72 -6.97 0.48
C ILE A 138 9.35 -6.90 -0.92
N GLY A 139 8.58 -7.11 -1.99
CA GLY A 139 9.08 -7.09 -3.37
C GLY A 139 10.07 -8.23 -3.65
N SER A 140 9.73 -9.44 -3.19
CA SER A 140 10.53 -10.64 -3.37
C SER A 140 9.65 -11.79 -3.85
N PRO A 141 9.82 -12.26 -5.10
CA PRO A 141 8.88 -13.17 -5.74
C PRO A 141 8.74 -14.49 -4.98
N SER A 142 7.49 -14.84 -4.67
CA SER A 142 7.12 -16.11 -4.01
C SER A 142 7.92 -16.42 -2.73
N PHE A 143 8.31 -15.40 -1.98
CA PHE A 143 9.04 -15.54 -0.72
C PHE A 143 8.17 -16.19 0.38
N VAL A 144 6.91 -15.78 0.52
CA VAL A 144 6.00 -16.34 1.52
C VAL A 144 5.55 -17.73 1.07
N LYS A 145 5.93 -18.75 1.84
CA LYS A 145 5.63 -20.16 1.59
C LYS A 145 4.49 -20.69 2.47
N ALA A 146 3.94 -21.85 2.09
CA ALA A 146 2.82 -22.47 2.81
C ALA A 146 3.13 -22.83 4.27
N ASP A 147 4.39 -23.11 4.62
CA ASP A 147 4.80 -23.36 6.00
C ASP A 147 4.88 -22.07 6.83
N MET A 148 4.92 -20.89 6.21
CA MET A 148 5.00 -19.59 6.89
C MET A 148 3.62 -19.07 7.35
N VAL A 149 2.53 -19.74 7.00
CA VAL A 149 1.16 -19.31 7.31
C VAL A 149 0.38 -20.40 8.06
N LYS A 150 -0.62 -19.98 8.85
CA LYS A 150 -1.59 -20.88 9.47
C LYS A 150 -2.80 -21.13 8.56
N ASP A 151 -3.55 -22.18 8.86
CA ASP A 151 -4.81 -22.46 8.19
C ASP A 151 -5.85 -21.37 8.53
N GLY A 152 -6.65 -20.99 7.54
CA GLY A 152 -7.67 -19.94 7.68
C GLY A 152 -7.13 -18.51 7.62
N VAL A 153 -5.84 -18.30 7.32
CA VAL A 153 -5.24 -16.97 7.17
C VAL A 153 -5.89 -16.17 6.02
N VAL A 154 -5.98 -14.85 6.17
CA VAL A 154 -6.26 -13.93 5.07
C VAL A 154 -4.94 -13.34 4.58
N VAL A 155 -4.66 -13.44 3.28
CA VAL A 155 -3.40 -12.96 2.70
C VAL A 155 -3.65 -11.84 1.69
N ILE A 156 -3.01 -10.69 1.92
CA ILE A 156 -2.95 -9.59 0.97
C ILE A 156 -1.53 -9.52 0.41
N ASP A 157 -1.38 -9.95 -0.82
CA ASP A 157 -0.13 -9.88 -1.59
C ASP A 157 -0.07 -8.54 -2.33
N VAL A 158 0.74 -7.62 -1.81
CA VAL A 158 0.97 -6.30 -2.37
C VAL A 158 2.16 -6.31 -3.35
N GLY A 159 3.02 -7.33 -3.25
CA GLY A 159 4.21 -7.45 -4.09
C GLY A 159 3.84 -7.57 -5.57
N VAL A 160 4.60 -6.87 -6.43
CA VAL A 160 4.50 -7.04 -7.88
C VAL A 160 5.91 -7.20 -8.43
N ASN A 161 6.26 -8.43 -8.75
CA ASN A 161 7.58 -8.82 -9.22
C ASN A 161 7.47 -9.27 -10.67
N ARG A 162 8.38 -8.77 -11.53
CA ARG A 162 8.48 -9.22 -12.92
C ARG A 162 9.54 -10.31 -13.00
N ILE A 163 9.16 -11.47 -13.50
CA ILE A 163 10.08 -12.60 -13.70
C ILE A 163 10.09 -13.01 -15.17
N ASN A 164 11.24 -13.49 -15.63
CA ASN A 164 11.39 -13.99 -17.00
C ASN A 164 10.56 -15.27 -17.15
N ASP A 165 9.75 -15.31 -18.20
CA ASP A 165 8.94 -16.46 -18.57
C ASP A 165 8.82 -16.51 -20.10
N PRO A 166 9.61 -17.37 -20.76
CA PRO A 166 9.59 -17.53 -22.21
C PRO A 166 8.22 -17.96 -22.77
N THR A 167 7.36 -18.55 -21.94
CA THR A 167 6.02 -19.01 -22.34
C THR A 167 4.97 -17.90 -22.26
N ALA A 168 5.25 -16.82 -21.52
CA ALA A 168 4.36 -15.70 -21.38
C ALA A 168 4.44 -14.74 -22.58
N LYS A 169 3.32 -14.11 -22.92
CA LYS A 169 3.25 -13.07 -23.96
C LYS A 169 4.14 -11.89 -23.54
N GLY A 170 5.26 -11.69 -24.23
CA GLY A 170 6.26 -10.66 -23.91
C GLY A 170 7.43 -11.14 -23.03
N GLY A 171 7.61 -12.47 -22.87
CA GLY A 171 8.79 -13.05 -22.24
C GLY A 171 8.89 -12.87 -20.73
N CYS A 172 7.84 -12.33 -20.09
CA CYS A 172 7.80 -12.12 -18.65
C CYS A 172 6.39 -12.28 -18.10
N ARG A 173 6.31 -12.69 -16.82
CA ARG A 173 5.07 -12.74 -16.04
C ARG A 173 5.21 -11.92 -14.77
N LEU A 174 4.07 -11.42 -14.27
CA LEU A 174 3.97 -10.78 -12.96
C LEU A 174 3.62 -11.84 -11.92
N VAL A 175 4.33 -11.82 -10.80
CA VAL A 175 4.07 -12.66 -9.64
C VAL A 175 4.18 -11.84 -8.36
N GLY A 176 3.47 -12.27 -7.33
CA GLY A 176 3.48 -11.60 -6.05
C GLY A 176 4.62 -12.04 -5.14
N ASP A 177 4.60 -11.56 -3.91
CA ASP A 177 5.53 -11.97 -2.86
C ASP A 177 5.18 -13.33 -2.25
N VAL A 178 3.98 -13.84 -2.56
CA VAL A 178 3.43 -15.08 -2.02
C VAL A 178 3.47 -16.20 -3.05
N ASP A 179 3.80 -17.41 -2.60
CA ASP A 179 3.60 -18.63 -3.37
C ASP A 179 2.10 -18.96 -3.44
N PHE A 180 1.41 -18.33 -4.40
CA PHE A 180 -0.05 -18.29 -4.46
C PHE A 180 -0.68 -19.68 -4.44
N GLU A 181 -0.24 -20.61 -5.28
CA GLU A 181 -0.85 -21.95 -5.37
C GLU A 181 -0.69 -22.72 -4.05
N ALA A 182 0.49 -22.70 -3.44
CA ALA A 182 0.72 -23.43 -2.20
C ALA A 182 0.00 -22.80 -0.99
N VAL A 183 -0.08 -21.47 -0.93
CA VAL A 183 -0.69 -20.74 0.19
C VAL A 183 -2.22 -20.73 0.08
N LYS A 184 -2.77 -20.73 -1.14
CA LYS A 184 -4.21 -20.78 -1.40
C LYS A 184 -4.89 -21.98 -0.74
N GLU A 185 -4.22 -23.13 -0.68
CA GLU A 185 -4.76 -24.34 -0.05
C GLU A 185 -4.98 -24.19 1.47
N LYS A 186 -4.32 -23.21 2.11
CA LYS A 186 -4.48 -22.90 3.54
C LYS A 186 -5.29 -21.64 3.81
N ALA A 187 -5.27 -20.70 2.88
CA ALA A 187 -5.83 -19.38 3.09
C ALA A 187 -7.37 -19.40 3.05
N LYS A 188 -7.99 -18.70 3.99
CA LYS A 188 -9.43 -18.36 3.92
C LYS A 188 -9.70 -17.45 2.72
N ALA A 189 -8.79 -16.50 2.47
CA ALA A 189 -8.83 -15.59 1.34
C ALA A 189 -7.41 -15.16 0.97
N ILE A 190 -7.13 -15.01 -0.33
CA ILE A 190 -5.83 -14.57 -0.84
C ILE A 190 -6.03 -13.70 -2.07
N THR A 191 -5.31 -12.57 -2.14
CA THR A 191 -5.33 -11.73 -3.35
C THR A 191 -4.41 -12.29 -4.43
N PRO A 192 -4.85 -12.39 -5.69
CA PRO A 192 -3.97 -12.81 -6.79
C PRO A 192 -3.02 -11.68 -7.21
N VAL A 193 -1.90 -12.06 -7.82
CA VAL A 193 -1.01 -11.14 -8.54
C VAL A 193 -0.78 -11.69 -9.95
N PRO A 194 -1.19 -10.97 -11.01
CA PRO A 194 -1.89 -9.67 -11.01
C PRO A 194 -3.37 -9.77 -10.60
N GLY A 195 -4.01 -8.61 -10.40
CA GLY A 195 -5.47 -8.50 -10.20
C GLY A 195 -5.93 -8.24 -8.76
N GLY A 196 -5.03 -8.30 -7.78
CA GLY A 196 -5.31 -7.99 -6.38
C GLY A 196 -5.21 -6.50 -6.05
N VAL A 197 -4.08 -6.09 -5.45
CA VAL A 197 -3.93 -4.75 -4.87
C VAL A 197 -3.76 -3.65 -5.92
N GLY A 198 -3.12 -3.94 -7.06
CA GLY A 198 -2.83 -2.94 -8.09
C GLY A 198 -4.02 -2.10 -8.58
N PRO A 199 -5.17 -2.71 -8.96
CA PRO A 199 -6.38 -1.96 -9.32
C PRO A 199 -6.92 -1.07 -8.19
N MET A 200 -6.74 -1.48 -6.94
CA MET A 200 -7.18 -0.69 -5.78
C MET A 200 -6.29 0.53 -5.55
N THR A 201 -4.99 0.45 -5.83
CA THR A 201 -4.09 1.62 -5.80
C THR A 201 -4.62 2.73 -6.72
N ILE A 202 -4.97 2.40 -7.96
CA ILE A 202 -5.53 3.36 -8.94
C ILE A 202 -6.88 3.90 -8.44
N THR A 203 -7.73 3.01 -7.91
CA THR A 203 -9.05 3.42 -7.40
C THR A 203 -8.92 4.39 -6.23
N MET A 204 -7.98 4.16 -5.31
CA MET A 204 -7.74 5.03 -4.17
C MET A 204 -7.10 6.36 -4.55
N LEU A 205 -6.24 6.38 -5.58
CA LEU A 205 -5.76 7.61 -6.18
C LEU A 205 -6.94 8.46 -6.68
N MET A 206 -7.84 7.88 -7.47
CA MET A 206 -9.02 8.59 -7.97
C MET A 206 -9.93 9.06 -6.83
N LYS A 207 -10.10 8.24 -5.78
CA LYS A 207 -10.86 8.61 -4.56
C LYS A 207 -10.25 9.84 -3.89
N ASN A 208 -8.93 9.86 -3.68
CA ASN A 208 -8.22 11.00 -3.08
C ASN A 208 -8.31 12.24 -3.98
N THR A 209 -8.17 12.10 -5.30
CA THR A 209 -8.29 13.22 -6.25
C THR A 209 -9.68 13.84 -6.24
N VAL A 210 -10.75 13.02 -6.21
CA VAL A 210 -12.11 13.54 -6.10
C VAL A 210 -12.32 14.25 -4.77
N HIS A 211 -11.76 13.73 -3.67
CA HIS A 211 -11.83 14.40 -2.37
C HIS A 211 -11.10 15.74 -2.38
N ALA A 212 -9.89 15.80 -2.93
CA ALA A 212 -9.12 17.03 -3.08
C ALA A 212 -9.89 18.09 -3.88
N ALA A 213 -10.47 17.69 -5.01
CA ALA A 213 -11.31 18.57 -5.82
C ALA A 213 -12.51 19.12 -5.03
N LYS A 214 -13.20 18.29 -4.25
CA LYS A 214 -14.31 18.76 -3.40
C LYS A 214 -13.87 19.82 -2.40
N ILE A 215 -12.73 19.62 -1.74
CA ILE A 215 -12.17 20.59 -0.79
C ILE A 215 -11.81 21.90 -1.51
N HIS A 216 -11.02 21.83 -2.59
CA HIS A 216 -10.52 23.03 -3.27
C HIS A 216 -11.61 23.87 -3.92
N HIS A 217 -12.68 23.22 -4.40
CA HIS A 217 -13.81 23.88 -5.04
C HIS A 217 -15.00 24.13 -4.08
N GLY A 218 -14.83 23.90 -2.78
CA GLY A 218 -15.84 24.21 -1.76
C GLY A 218 -17.14 23.40 -1.88
N CYS A 219 -17.04 22.15 -2.34
CA CYS A 219 -18.16 21.22 -2.54
C CYS A 219 -18.29 20.18 -1.41
N GLU A 220 -17.70 20.43 -0.24
CA GLU A 220 -17.94 19.60 0.94
C GLU A 220 -19.25 20.01 1.63
N GLU A 221 -20.08 19.00 1.95
CA GLU A 221 -21.22 19.12 2.87
C GLU A 221 -20.74 18.98 4.32
#